data_AF-A0A2E1AQ38-F1
#
_entry.id   AF-A0A2E1AQ38-F1
#
_cell.length_a   1.000
_cell.length_b   1.000
_cell.length_c   1.000
_cell.angle_alpha   90.00
_cell.angle_beta   90.00
_cell.angle_gamma   90.00
#
_symmetry.space_group_name_H-M   'P 1'
#
loop_
_entity.id
_entity.type
_entity.pdbx_description
1 polymer ?
#
loop_
_entity_poly.entity_id
_entity_poly.type
_entity_poly.pdbx_seq_one_letter_code
_entity_poly.pdbx_strand_id
1 'polypeptide(L)'
;MLYKLNLEHILFLDIETVPQQQHFTDLDETSQLLWEQKTQYQRKDEFTAEEFYDRAGIWAEFGKIVCISVGYFTFKGERRNFRVTSFYGDEIKILKDFKQLLKDHFSHAKHLLCAHNGKEFDFPYIARRMVINGINLPYKLDLFGKKPWEIPHLDTMELWKFGDYKHYTSLKLLSHILGIPSPKEDMDGSMVKDVFYKENDIDRIVTYCELDVVTTAQVFLRLRNEELLTDDEIKKV
;
A
#
# COMPACT_ATOMS: atom_id res chain seq x y z
N MET A 1 22.13 0.92 10.69
CA MET A 1 20.99 1.83 10.94
C MET A 1 19.69 1.05 11.02
N LEU A 2 19.38 0.21 10.02
CA LEU A 2 18.17 -0.63 9.98
C LEU A 2 18.02 -1.56 11.21
N TYR A 3 19.11 -2.23 11.62
CA TYR A 3 19.21 -3.09 12.81
C TYR A 3 18.91 -2.39 14.15
N LYS A 4 18.93 -1.05 14.19
CA LYS A 4 18.63 -0.28 15.42
C LYS A 4 17.13 -0.02 15.59
N LEU A 5 16.33 -0.30 14.56
CA LEU A 5 14.89 -0.09 14.60
C LEU A 5 14.23 -1.24 15.35
N ASN A 6 13.41 -0.93 16.35
CA ASN A 6 12.58 -1.94 17.01
C ASN A 6 11.44 -2.34 16.07
N LEU A 7 11.32 -3.64 15.77
CA LEU A 7 10.28 -4.20 14.92
C LEU A 7 8.86 -3.90 15.44
N GLU A 8 8.66 -3.85 16.76
CA GLU A 8 7.36 -3.51 17.37
C GLU A 8 6.92 -2.07 17.11
N HIS A 9 7.84 -1.21 16.66
CA HIS A 9 7.54 0.19 16.36
C HIS A 9 7.21 0.42 14.88
N ILE A 10 7.17 -0.63 14.05
CA ILE A 10 6.96 -0.51 12.60
C ILE A 10 5.59 -1.09 12.24
N LEU A 11 4.75 -0.28 11.59
CA LEU A 11 3.53 -0.73 10.94
C LEU A 11 3.81 -0.92 9.46
N PHE A 12 3.78 -2.17 9.01
CA PHE A 12 3.83 -2.53 7.60
C PHE A 12 2.44 -2.36 7.00
N LEU A 13 2.34 -1.88 5.77
CA LEU A 13 1.06 -1.73 5.10
C LEU A 13 1.19 -1.81 3.58
N ASP A 14 0.04 -2.09 2.98
CA ASP A 14 -0.21 -2.08 1.55
C ASP A 14 -1.67 -1.67 1.30
N ILE A 15 -1.97 -1.11 0.13
CA ILE A 15 -3.33 -0.70 -0.26
C ILE A 15 -3.74 -1.26 -1.61
N GLU A 16 -5.01 -1.60 -1.73
CA GLU A 16 -5.62 -1.94 -3.00
C GLU A 16 -6.58 -0.87 -3.46
N THR A 17 -6.45 -0.52 -4.75
CA THR A 17 -7.17 0.59 -5.36
C THR A 17 -7.83 0.15 -6.65
N VAL A 18 -8.99 0.73 -6.93
CA VAL A 18 -9.73 0.52 -8.17
C VAL A 18 -10.19 1.85 -8.73
N PRO A 19 -10.48 1.97 -10.04
CA PRO A 19 -11.17 3.12 -10.61
C PRO A 19 -12.44 3.48 -9.80
N GLN A 20 -12.77 4.76 -9.68
CA GLN A 20 -13.97 5.20 -8.93
C GLN A 20 -15.26 4.61 -9.49
N GLN A 21 -15.34 4.52 -10.81
CA GLN A 21 -16.41 3.86 -11.55
C GLN A 21 -15.87 2.68 -12.36
N GLN A 22 -16.74 1.72 -12.68
CA GLN A 22 -16.33 0.54 -13.44
C GLN A 22 -15.94 0.90 -14.88
N HIS A 23 -16.72 1.77 -15.51
CA HIS A 23 -16.52 2.21 -16.89
C HIS A 23 -16.22 3.71 -16.96
N PHE A 24 -15.47 4.10 -17.99
CA PHE A 24 -15.17 5.51 -18.25
C PHE A 24 -16.44 6.33 -18.48
N THR A 25 -17.42 5.74 -19.17
CA THR A 25 -18.72 6.34 -19.49
C THR A 25 -19.60 6.59 -18.27
N ASP A 26 -19.30 5.97 -17.12
CA ASP A 26 -20.01 6.21 -15.86
C ASP A 26 -19.50 7.46 -15.13
N LEU A 27 -18.37 8.03 -15.57
CA LEU A 27 -17.90 9.33 -15.08
C LEU A 27 -18.76 10.47 -15.62
N ASP A 28 -18.90 11.53 -14.83
CA ASP A 28 -19.46 12.79 -15.32
C ASP A 28 -18.52 13.43 -16.38
N GLU A 29 -19.09 14.30 -17.23
CA GLU A 29 -18.36 14.95 -18.33
C GLU A 29 -17.10 15.70 -17.87
N THR A 30 -17.13 16.30 -16.67
CA THR A 30 -15.98 17.04 -16.14
C THR A 30 -14.87 16.07 -15.76
N SER A 31 -15.21 14.98 -15.07
CA SER A 31 -14.26 13.92 -14.71
C SER A 31 -13.63 13.25 -15.94
N GLN A 32 -14.42 13.02 -17.00
CA GLN A 32 -13.91 12.47 -18.27
C GLN A 32 -12.85 13.38 -18.91
N LEU A 33 -13.15 14.68 -19.01
CA LEU A 33 -12.23 15.69 -19.56
C LEU A 33 -10.95 15.79 -18.72
N LEU A 34 -11.08 15.82 -17.39
CA LEU A 34 -9.92 15.90 -16.50
C LEU A 34 -9.04 14.64 -16.57
N TRP A 35 -9.65 13.46 -16.70
CA TRP A 35 -8.93 12.21 -16.91
C TRP A 35 -8.12 12.23 -18.20
N GLU A 36 -8.74 12.66 -19.30
CA GLU A 36 -8.09 12.78 -20.61
C GLU A 36 -6.85 13.68 -20.53
N GLN A 37 -6.99 14.86 -19.94
CA GLN A 37 -5.92 15.84 -19.77
C GLN A 37 -4.81 15.30 -18.85
N LYS A 38 -5.18 14.72 -17.71
CA LYS A 38 -4.22 14.21 -16.71
C LYS A 38 -3.34 13.11 -17.28
N THR A 39 -3.90 12.23 -18.11
CA THR A 39 -3.23 10.99 -18.56
C THR A 39 -2.50 11.12 -19.89
N GLN A 40 -2.64 12.26 -20.59
CA GLN A 40 -2.07 12.48 -21.92
C GLN A 40 -0.57 12.13 -22.00
N TYR A 41 0.20 12.48 -20.96
CA TYR A 41 1.65 12.21 -20.91
C TYR A 41 2.02 10.71 -20.91
N GLN A 42 1.13 9.84 -20.42
CA GLN A 42 1.34 8.38 -20.44
C GLN A 42 0.72 7.72 -21.65
N ARG A 43 -0.42 8.22 -22.14
CA ARG A 43 -1.12 7.66 -23.31
C ARG A 43 -0.32 7.82 -24.60
N LYS A 44 0.47 8.91 -24.74
CA LYS A 44 1.34 9.19 -25.90
C LYS A 44 0.63 9.03 -27.26
N ASP A 45 -0.66 9.38 -27.31
CA ASP A 45 -1.56 9.21 -28.47
C ASP A 45 -1.78 7.75 -28.95
N GLU A 46 -1.31 6.75 -28.21
CA GLU A 46 -1.50 5.32 -28.52
C GLU A 46 -2.86 4.79 -28.06
N PHE A 47 -3.45 5.42 -27.03
CA PHE A 47 -4.71 5.01 -26.43
C PHE A 47 -5.66 6.21 -26.29
N THR A 48 -6.94 5.99 -26.55
CA THR A 48 -7.99 6.91 -26.15
C THR A 48 -8.06 7.03 -24.62
N ALA A 49 -8.73 8.07 -24.11
CA ALA A 49 -8.93 8.24 -22.68
C ALA A 49 -9.70 7.05 -22.06
N GLU A 50 -10.70 6.55 -22.78
CA GLU A 50 -11.52 5.40 -22.38
C GLU A 50 -10.71 4.10 -22.34
N GLU A 51 -9.95 3.77 -23.38
CA GLU A 51 -9.10 2.57 -23.42
C GLU A 51 -8.05 2.55 -22.31
N PHE A 52 -7.61 3.73 -21.86
CA PHE A 52 -6.63 3.85 -20.78
C PHE A 52 -7.26 3.83 -19.39
N TYR A 53 -8.58 3.95 -19.28
CA TYR A 53 -9.30 4.14 -18.01
C TYR A 53 -9.16 2.96 -17.04
N ASP A 54 -8.86 1.75 -17.53
CA ASP A 54 -8.61 0.58 -16.69
C ASP A 54 -7.51 0.83 -15.65
N ARG A 55 -6.60 1.78 -15.92
CA ARG A 55 -5.51 2.16 -15.01
C ARG A 55 -5.90 3.25 -14.01
N ALA A 56 -7.12 3.79 -14.04
CA ALA A 56 -7.52 4.94 -13.22
C ALA A 56 -7.34 4.71 -11.72
N GLY A 57 -7.36 3.46 -11.26
CA GLY A 57 -7.06 3.07 -9.89
C GLY A 57 -5.73 3.64 -9.36
N ILE A 58 -4.70 3.79 -10.19
CA ILE A 58 -3.39 4.28 -9.72
C ILE A 58 -3.32 5.80 -9.47
N TRP A 59 -4.37 6.56 -9.83
CA TRP A 59 -4.48 7.99 -9.50
C TRP A 59 -5.54 8.21 -8.42
N ALA A 60 -5.16 8.77 -7.28
CA ALA A 60 -6.09 9.03 -6.17
C ALA A 60 -7.25 9.96 -6.55
N GLU A 61 -7.07 10.79 -7.59
CA GLU A 61 -8.10 11.65 -8.15
C GLU A 61 -9.22 10.86 -8.86
N PHE A 62 -8.89 9.71 -9.46
CA PHE A 62 -9.80 8.92 -10.31
C PHE A 62 -10.04 7.49 -9.81
N GLY A 63 -9.35 7.08 -8.76
CA GLY A 63 -9.53 5.82 -8.06
C GLY A 63 -10.07 5.99 -6.64
N LYS A 64 -10.30 4.85 -6.00
CA LYS A 64 -10.74 4.71 -4.60
C LYS A 64 -10.02 3.53 -3.96
N ILE A 65 -9.81 3.60 -2.65
CA ILE A 65 -9.25 2.49 -1.86
C ILE A 65 -10.37 1.50 -1.53
N VAL A 66 -10.12 0.22 -1.79
CA VAL A 66 -11.05 -0.88 -1.48
C VAL A 66 -10.54 -1.80 -0.38
N CYS A 67 -9.23 -1.81 -0.14
CA CYS A 67 -8.60 -2.53 0.96
C CYS A 67 -7.36 -1.77 1.47
N ILE A 68 -7.15 -1.78 2.78
CA ILE A 68 -5.86 -1.47 3.41
C ILE A 68 -5.54 -2.64 4.33
N SER A 69 -4.44 -3.34 4.06
CA SER A 69 -3.91 -4.34 4.99
C SER A 69 -2.76 -3.74 5.78
N VAL A 70 -2.65 -4.13 7.05
CA VAL A 70 -1.56 -3.71 7.92
C VAL A 70 -0.99 -4.88 8.69
N GLY A 71 0.30 -4.82 8.97
CA GLY A 71 1.06 -5.85 9.66
C GLY A 71 2.00 -5.27 10.71
N TYR A 72 2.09 -5.88 11.88
CA TYR A 72 3.00 -5.41 12.93
C TYR A 72 3.53 -6.56 13.79
N PHE A 73 4.75 -6.38 14.29
CA PHE A 73 5.37 -7.36 15.19
C PHE A 73 4.90 -7.18 16.62
N THR A 74 4.70 -8.30 17.31
CA THR A 74 4.49 -8.38 18.76
C THR A 74 5.35 -9.48 19.33
N PHE A 75 5.91 -9.27 20.52
CA PHE A 75 6.75 -10.26 21.19
C PHE A 75 6.08 -10.78 22.46
N LYS A 76 6.13 -12.09 22.66
CA LYS A 76 5.74 -12.76 23.91
C LYS A 76 6.94 -13.52 24.43
N GLY A 77 7.74 -12.85 25.26
CA GLY A 77 9.08 -13.34 25.61
C GLY A 77 9.97 -13.36 24.37
N GLU A 78 10.58 -14.50 24.07
CA GLU A 78 11.42 -14.67 22.88
C GLU A 78 10.61 -15.00 21.61
N ARG A 79 9.31 -15.31 21.75
CA ARG A 79 8.46 -15.65 20.60
C ARG A 79 7.97 -14.39 19.90
N ARG A 80 8.42 -14.22 18.65
CA ARG A 80 7.94 -13.21 17.71
C ARG A 80 6.62 -13.66 17.08
N ASN A 81 5.67 -12.74 16.92
CA ASN A 81 4.46 -12.93 16.12
C ASN A 81 4.28 -11.72 15.20
N PHE A 82 3.83 -11.95 13.98
CA PHE A 82 3.46 -10.93 13.02
C PHE A 82 1.95 -10.93 12.84
N ARG A 83 1.30 -9.87 13.31
CA ARG A 83 -0.16 -9.76 13.31
C ARG A 83 -0.61 -8.97 12.08
N VAL A 84 -1.54 -9.53 11.32
CA VAL A 84 -2.09 -8.93 10.10
C VAL A 84 -3.57 -8.62 10.32
N THR A 85 -4.00 -7.42 9.94
CA THR A 85 -5.39 -6.96 9.98
C THR A 85 -5.70 -6.18 8.70
N SER A 86 -6.91 -6.32 8.18
CA SER A 86 -7.33 -5.60 6.97
C SER A 86 -8.61 -4.79 7.19
N PHE A 87 -8.68 -3.66 6.50
CA PHE A 87 -9.83 -2.77 6.43
C PHE A 87 -10.33 -2.76 5.00
N TYR A 88 -11.59 -3.16 4.78
CA TYR A 88 -12.19 -3.24 3.44
C TYR A 88 -13.68 -2.84 3.47
N GLY A 89 -14.26 -2.65 2.29
CA GLY A 89 -15.64 -2.20 2.11
C GLY A 89 -15.74 -0.71 1.74
N ASP A 90 -16.57 0.05 2.46
CA ASP A 90 -16.77 1.49 2.21
C ASP A 90 -15.49 2.29 2.48
N GLU A 91 -15.04 3.09 1.49
CA GLU A 91 -13.77 3.83 1.56
C GLU A 91 -13.70 4.76 2.77
N ILE A 92 -14.78 5.49 3.08
CA ILE A 92 -14.79 6.43 4.21
C ILE A 92 -14.61 5.67 5.53
N LYS A 93 -15.25 4.50 5.66
CA LYS A 93 -15.06 3.62 6.81
C LYS A 93 -13.62 3.11 6.89
N ILE A 94 -13.07 2.57 5.79
CA ILE A 94 -11.67 2.10 5.70
C ILE A 94 -10.70 3.18 6.20
N LEU A 95 -10.83 4.40 5.67
CA LEU A 95 -9.95 5.52 6.00
C LEU A 95 -10.08 5.95 7.46
N LYS A 96 -11.30 5.96 8.02
CA LYS A 96 -11.53 6.29 9.43
C LYS A 96 -10.96 5.23 10.36
N ASP A 97 -11.15 3.95 10.05
CA ASP A 97 -10.66 2.85 10.86
C ASP A 97 -9.13 2.78 10.84
N PHE A 98 -8.51 2.93 9.66
CA PHE A 98 -7.06 3.02 9.53
C PHE A 98 -6.50 4.23 10.30
N LYS A 99 -7.13 5.39 10.18
CA LYS A 99 -6.75 6.58 10.96
C LYS A 99 -6.84 6.34 12.47
N GLN A 100 -7.87 5.64 12.93
CA GLN A 100 -8.06 5.32 14.34
C GLN A 100 -6.96 4.37 14.83
N LEU A 101 -6.61 3.34 14.06
CA LEU A 101 -5.46 2.46 14.35
C LEU A 101 -4.15 3.26 14.49
N LEU A 102 -3.89 4.18 13.56
CA LEU A 102 -2.71 5.03 13.63
C LEU A 102 -2.69 5.91 14.88
N LYS A 103 -3.84 6.46 15.26
CA LYS A 103 -3.97 7.31 16.44
C LYS A 103 -3.72 6.53 17.73
N ASP A 104 -4.32 5.34 17.85
CA ASP A 104 -4.33 4.57 19.09
C ASP A 104 -3.02 3.80 19.31
N HIS A 105 -2.41 3.29 18.24
CA HIS A 105 -1.29 2.36 18.35
C HIS A 105 0.01 2.88 17.72
N PHE A 106 -0.06 3.73 16.68
CA PHE A 106 1.11 4.14 15.90
C PHE A 106 1.37 5.65 15.87
N SER A 107 0.93 6.39 16.90
CA SER A 107 1.01 7.86 16.92
C SER A 107 2.34 8.44 17.41
N HIS A 108 3.05 7.74 18.31
CA HIS A 108 4.31 8.23 18.89
C HIS A 108 5.42 8.45 17.85
N ALA A 109 6.35 9.38 18.16
CA ALA A 109 7.47 9.73 17.29
C ALA A 109 8.36 8.54 16.90
N LYS A 110 8.52 7.56 17.81
CA LYS A 110 9.29 6.32 17.59
C LYS A 110 8.67 5.39 16.53
N HIS A 111 7.38 5.51 16.25
CA HIS A 111 6.67 4.65 15.33
C HIS A 111 6.92 5.05 13.87
N LEU A 112 7.04 4.06 13.00
CA LEU A 112 7.28 4.24 11.58
C LEU A 112 6.24 3.46 10.78
N LEU A 113 5.85 4.00 9.62
CA LEU A 113 5.10 3.24 8.61
C LEU A 113 6.09 2.65 7.62
N CYS A 114 5.83 1.45 7.12
CA CYS A 114 6.68 0.77 6.16
C CYS A 114 5.81 0.18 5.04
N ALA A 115 6.21 0.39 3.79
CA ALA A 115 5.54 -0.16 2.62
C ALA A 115 6.59 -0.48 1.55
N HIS A 116 6.17 -1.09 0.45
CA HIS A 116 7.00 -1.25 -0.74
C HIS A 116 6.60 -0.21 -1.79
N ASN A 117 7.50 0.72 -2.13
CA ASN A 117 7.17 1.87 -2.99
C ASN A 117 6.11 2.84 -2.39
N GLY A 118 5.79 2.72 -1.10
CA GLY A 118 4.72 3.50 -0.49
C GLY A 118 5.00 4.99 -0.34
N LYS A 119 6.26 5.44 -0.40
CA LYS A 119 6.57 6.88 -0.45
C LYS A 119 6.12 7.53 -1.76
N GLU A 120 6.14 6.77 -2.85
CA GLU A 120 5.71 7.24 -4.17
C GLU A 120 4.24 6.88 -4.46
N PHE A 121 3.66 5.90 -3.74
CA PHE A 121 2.30 5.42 -3.94
C PHE A 121 1.41 5.46 -2.68
N ASP A 122 1.50 4.49 -1.77
CA ASP A 122 0.56 4.26 -0.67
C ASP A 122 0.30 5.48 0.21
N PHE A 123 1.35 6.06 0.80
CA PHE A 123 1.21 7.16 1.76
C PHE A 123 0.58 8.41 1.13
N PRO A 124 1.06 8.92 -0.04
CA PRO A 124 0.40 10.05 -0.68
C PRO A 124 -1.00 9.69 -1.20
N TYR A 125 -1.25 8.45 -1.63
CA TYR A 125 -2.58 8.03 -2.08
C TYR A 125 -3.60 8.07 -0.93
N ILE A 126 -3.29 7.44 0.20
CA ILE A 126 -4.14 7.47 1.41
C ILE A 126 -4.39 8.91 1.85
N ALA A 127 -3.34 9.75 1.90
CA ALA A 127 -3.46 11.14 2.31
C ALA A 127 -4.39 11.93 1.37
N ARG A 128 -4.23 11.78 0.05
CA ARG A 128 -5.13 12.41 -0.95
C ARG A 128 -6.57 11.94 -0.79
N ARG A 129 -6.81 10.63 -0.63
CA ARG A 129 -8.16 10.08 -0.44
C ARG A 129 -8.80 10.55 0.88
N MET A 130 -8.02 10.72 1.94
CA MET A 130 -8.50 11.35 3.18
C MET A 130 -8.95 12.79 2.94
N VAL A 131 -8.13 13.60 2.26
CA VAL A 131 -8.47 15.00 1.95
C VAL A 131 -9.71 15.09 1.05
N ILE A 132 -9.78 14.26 -0.01
CA ILE A 132 -10.93 14.19 -0.92
C ILE A 132 -12.23 13.86 -0.16
N ASN A 133 -12.15 12.97 0.83
CA ASN A 133 -13.29 12.58 1.66
C ASN A 133 -13.50 13.47 2.91
N GLY A 134 -12.82 14.60 3.02
CA GLY A 134 -12.97 15.52 4.17
C GLY A 134 -12.49 14.96 5.52
N ILE A 135 -11.57 14.00 5.51
CA ILE A 135 -10.99 13.36 6.69
C ILE A 135 -9.65 14.03 7.01
N ASN A 136 -9.52 14.59 8.23
CA ASN A 136 -8.24 15.18 8.67
C ASN A 136 -7.11 14.13 8.68
N LEU A 137 -5.93 14.52 8.22
CA LEU A 137 -4.76 13.63 8.19
C LEU A 137 -4.28 13.28 9.60
N PRO A 138 -3.92 12.01 9.87
CA PRO A 138 -3.15 11.67 11.06
C PRO A 138 -1.73 12.22 10.94
N TYR A 139 -1.08 12.49 12.08
CA TYR A 139 0.29 13.04 12.13
C TYR A 139 1.31 12.26 11.27
N LYS A 140 1.11 10.94 11.11
CA LYS A 140 1.98 10.07 10.30
C LYS A 140 1.82 10.28 8.79
N LEU A 141 0.74 10.89 8.32
CA LEU A 141 0.49 11.19 6.90
C LEU A 141 0.49 12.70 6.62
N ASP A 142 0.51 13.53 7.65
CA ASP A 142 0.68 14.97 7.53
C ASP A 142 2.15 15.31 7.27
N LEU A 143 2.52 15.37 5.99
CA LEU A 143 3.89 15.63 5.53
C LEU A 143 4.14 17.09 5.13
N PHE A 144 3.17 17.98 5.31
CA PHE A 144 3.31 19.38 4.90
C PHE A 144 4.49 20.05 5.62
N GLY A 145 5.41 20.62 4.84
CA GLY A 145 6.58 21.34 5.35
C GLY A 145 7.63 20.47 6.05
N LYS A 146 7.48 19.14 6.09
CA LYS A 146 8.47 18.24 6.68
C LYS A 146 9.69 18.11 5.78
N LYS A 147 10.87 18.11 6.38
CA LYS A 147 12.13 17.75 5.71
C LYS A 147 12.19 16.23 5.49
N PRO A 148 12.96 15.75 4.49
CA PRO A 148 13.06 14.32 4.19
C PRO A 148 13.40 13.43 5.41
N TRP A 149 14.24 13.92 6.33
CA TRP A 149 14.64 13.19 7.55
C TRP A 149 13.61 13.23 8.68
N GLU A 150 12.54 14.02 8.55
CA GLU A 150 11.44 14.09 9.51
C GLU A 150 10.26 13.18 9.10
N ILE A 151 10.34 12.58 7.91
CA ILE A 151 9.30 11.69 7.36
C ILE A 151 9.34 10.36 8.14
N PRO A 152 8.25 9.97 8.82
CA PRO A 152 8.20 8.76 9.63
C PRO A 152 7.92 7.50 8.79
N HIS A 153 8.46 7.43 7.57
CA HIS A 153 8.18 6.37 6.59
C HIS A 153 9.45 5.65 6.17
N LEU A 154 9.37 4.33 6.17
CA LEU A 154 10.29 3.39 5.58
C LEU A 154 9.72 2.91 4.25
N ASP A 155 10.59 2.67 3.28
CA ASP A 155 10.21 2.16 1.98
C ASP A 155 11.20 1.07 1.57
N THR A 156 10.71 -0.16 1.44
CA THR A 156 11.59 -1.29 1.12
C THR A 156 12.17 -1.21 -0.28
N MET A 157 11.49 -0.55 -1.22
CA MET A 157 12.03 -0.28 -2.55
C MET A 157 13.16 0.75 -2.47
N GLU A 158 13.00 1.81 -1.68
CA GLU A 158 14.08 2.78 -1.46
C GLU A 158 15.29 2.15 -0.75
N LEU A 159 15.06 1.30 0.25
CA LEU A 159 16.13 0.58 0.94
C LEU A 159 16.93 -0.33 -0.01
N TRP A 160 16.25 -0.92 -1.01
CA TRP A 160 16.89 -1.75 -2.04
C TRP A 160 17.70 -0.95 -3.06
N LYS A 161 17.49 0.37 -3.19
CA LYS A 161 18.22 1.20 -4.15
C LYS A 161 19.72 1.27 -3.86
N PHE A 162 20.16 1.16 -2.59
CA PHE A 162 21.58 1.32 -2.21
C PHE A 162 22.27 2.58 -2.79
N GLY A 163 21.51 3.65 -3.03
CA GLY A 163 21.99 4.88 -3.67
C GLY A 163 21.80 4.96 -5.19
N ASP A 164 21.22 3.93 -5.80
CA ASP A 164 20.83 3.89 -7.21
C ASP A 164 19.50 4.62 -7.46
N TYR A 165 19.53 5.60 -8.37
CA TYR A 165 18.37 6.43 -8.66
C TYR A 165 17.47 5.88 -9.78
N LYS A 166 17.87 4.84 -10.52
CA LYS A 166 17.25 4.48 -11.81
C LYS A 166 16.39 3.22 -11.83
N HIS A 167 16.16 2.54 -10.71
CA HIS A 167 15.55 1.22 -10.75
C HIS A 167 14.34 1.06 -9.84
N TYR A 168 13.16 1.03 -10.46
CA TYR A 168 11.97 0.42 -9.88
C TYR A 168 12.16 -1.10 -9.84
N THR A 169 11.91 -1.73 -8.70
CA THR A 169 11.92 -3.19 -8.54
C THR A 169 10.62 -3.55 -7.86
N SER A 170 9.79 -4.37 -8.51
CA SER A 170 8.52 -4.80 -7.90
C SER A 170 8.74 -5.70 -6.69
N LEU A 171 7.78 -5.74 -5.77
CA LEU A 171 7.82 -6.59 -4.59
C LEU A 171 7.97 -8.07 -4.98
N LYS A 172 7.28 -8.50 -6.04
CA LYS A 172 7.37 -9.84 -6.62
C LYS A 172 8.78 -10.19 -7.11
N LEU A 173 9.44 -9.28 -7.85
CA LEU A 173 10.80 -9.52 -8.32
C LEU A 173 11.79 -9.53 -7.14
N LEU A 174 11.63 -8.59 -6.20
CA LEU A 174 12.52 -8.47 -5.05
C LEU A 174 12.42 -9.69 -4.12
N SER A 175 11.20 -10.12 -3.79
CA SER A 175 10.96 -11.31 -2.95
C SER A 175 11.54 -12.58 -3.58
N HIS A 176 11.37 -12.76 -4.90
CA HIS A 176 11.95 -13.87 -5.64
C HIS A 176 13.49 -13.90 -5.53
N ILE A 177 14.16 -12.78 -5.80
CA ILE A 177 15.63 -12.67 -5.72
C ILE A 177 16.14 -12.93 -4.30
N LEU A 178 15.38 -12.48 -3.30
CA LEU A 178 15.72 -12.63 -1.89
C LEU A 178 15.41 -14.03 -1.33
N GLY A 179 14.84 -14.93 -2.15
CA GLY A 179 14.46 -16.28 -1.74
C GLY A 179 13.35 -16.29 -0.68
N ILE A 180 12.49 -15.26 -0.68
CA ILE A 180 11.32 -15.21 0.18
C ILE A 180 10.24 -16.07 -0.48
N PRO A 181 9.68 -17.07 0.23
CA PRO A 181 8.58 -17.83 -0.31
C PRO A 181 7.38 -16.89 -0.48
N SER A 182 7.04 -16.59 -1.74
CA SER A 182 5.76 -15.99 -2.07
C SER A 182 4.74 -17.12 -2.19
N PRO A 183 3.51 -16.96 -1.64
CA PRO A 183 2.39 -17.84 -1.93
C PRO A 183 2.25 -17.98 -3.45
N LYS A 184 1.73 -19.09 -3.97
CA LYS A 184 1.37 -19.14 -5.39
C LYS A 184 0.23 -18.12 -5.62
N GLU A 185 0.61 -16.92 -6.03
CA GLU A 185 -0.32 -15.82 -6.29
C GLU A 185 -1.09 -16.12 -7.58
N ASP A 186 -2.39 -16.32 -7.43
CA ASP A 186 -3.37 -16.44 -8.50
C ASP A 186 -3.82 -15.07 -9.03
N MET A 187 -3.30 -13.99 -8.45
CA MET A 187 -3.69 -12.61 -8.70
C MET A 187 -2.47 -11.68 -8.73
N ASP A 188 -2.53 -10.60 -9.51
CA ASP A 188 -1.61 -9.47 -9.43
C ASP A 188 -2.38 -8.13 -9.42
N GLY A 189 -1.68 -7.02 -9.13
CA GLY A 189 -2.29 -5.70 -9.04
C GLY A 189 -3.07 -5.24 -10.28
N SER A 190 -2.81 -5.79 -11.48
CA SER A 190 -3.59 -5.45 -12.67
C SER A 190 -5.00 -6.08 -12.68
N MET A 191 -5.20 -7.14 -11.88
CA MET A 191 -6.45 -7.89 -11.81
C MET A 191 -7.44 -7.31 -10.78
N VAL A 192 -6.98 -6.46 -9.86
CA VAL A 192 -7.77 -5.93 -8.72
C VAL A 192 -9.09 -5.30 -9.17
N LYS A 193 -9.06 -4.51 -10.25
CA LYS A 193 -10.27 -3.89 -10.84
C LYS A 193 -11.31 -4.94 -11.21
N ASP A 194 -10.90 -5.97 -11.94
CA ASP A 194 -11.80 -6.99 -12.47
C ASP A 194 -12.33 -7.89 -11.35
N VAL A 195 -11.48 -8.26 -10.39
CA VAL A 195 -11.89 -8.99 -9.19
C VAL A 195 -12.92 -8.19 -8.40
N PHE A 196 -12.73 -6.87 -8.25
CA PHE A 196 -13.65 -6.02 -7.51
C PHE A 196 -14.99 -5.83 -8.24
N TYR A 197 -14.96 -5.41 -9.51
CA TYR A 197 -16.17 -5.00 -10.23
C TYR A 197 -16.91 -6.14 -10.94
N LYS A 198 -16.19 -7.14 -11.45
CA LYS A 198 -16.79 -8.24 -12.22
C LYS A 198 -17.02 -9.47 -11.34
N GLU A 199 -16.00 -9.89 -10.60
CA GLU A 199 -16.08 -11.08 -9.76
C GLU A 199 -16.80 -10.80 -8.42
N ASN A 200 -16.75 -9.54 -7.94
CA ASN A 200 -17.26 -9.13 -6.63
C ASN A 200 -16.62 -9.92 -5.47
N ASP A 201 -15.35 -10.28 -5.62
CA ASP A 201 -14.61 -11.09 -4.65
C ASP A 201 -13.64 -10.24 -3.83
N ILE A 202 -14.20 -9.51 -2.84
CA ILE A 202 -13.41 -8.66 -1.95
C ILE A 202 -12.47 -9.49 -1.05
N ASP A 203 -12.85 -10.73 -0.71
CA ASP A 203 -12.05 -11.60 0.17
C ASP A 203 -10.74 -12.02 -0.52
N ARG A 204 -10.78 -12.21 -1.84
CA ARG A 204 -9.59 -12.45 -2.66
C ARG A 204 -8.65 -11.25 -2.69
N ILE A 205 -9.19 -10.03 -2.82
CA ILE A 205 -8.41 -8.77 -2.76
C ILE A 205 -7.79 -8.59 -1.38
N VAL A 206 -8.55 -8.85 -0.30
CA VAL A 206 -8.06 -8.77 1.08
C VAL A 206 -6.90 -9.75 1.27
N THR A 207 -7.07 -11.00 0.84
CA THR A 207 -6.02 -12.01 0.94
C THR A 207 -4.76 -11.61 0.17
N TYR A 208 -4.91 -11.11 -1.06
CA TYR A 208 -3.79 -10.61 -1.85
C TYR A 208 -3.02 -9.49 -1.12
N CYS A 209 -3.74 -8.48 -0.63
CA CYS A 209 -3.15 -7.36 0.10
C CYS A 209 -2.46 -7.78 1.42
N GLU A 210 -3.05 -8.75 2.16
CA GLU A 210 -2.42 -9.32 3.35
C GLU A 210 -1.09 -10.01 3.03
N LEU A 211 -1.02 -10.73 1.92
CA LEU A 211 0.19 -11.40 1.46
C LEU A 211 1.29 -10.41 1.05
N ASP A 212 0.93 -9.29 0.42
CA ASP A 212 1.87 -8.21 0.09
C ASP A 212 2.43 -7.52 1.34
N VAL A 213 1.61 -7.35 2.39
CA VAL A 213 2.08 -6.87 3.71
C VAL A 213 3.08 -7.84 4.35
N VAL A 214 2.76 -9.14 4.37
CA VAL A 214 3.67 -10.17 4.89
C VAL A 214 4.97 -10.17 4.09
N THR A 215 4.89 -10.14 2.77
CA THR A 215 6.05 -10.14 1.87
C THR A 215 6.92 -8.91 2.09
N THR A 216 6.32 -7.73 2.27
CA THR A 216 7.02 -6.49 2.60
C THR A 216 7.77 -6.61 3.93
N ALA A 217 7.16 -7.21 4.95
CA ALA A 217 7.83 -7.47 6.23
C ALA A 217 8.99 -8.47 6.09
N GLN A 218 8.81 -9.53 5.30
CA GLN A 218 9.86 -10.52 4.99
C GLN A 218 11.05 -9.87 4.26
N VAL A 219 10.78 -9.00 3.28
CA VAL A 219 11.81 -8.22 2.59
C VAL A 219 12.58 -7.36 3.60
N PHE A 220 11.86 -6.67 4.48
CA PHE A 220 12.50 -5.85 5.51
C PHE A 220 13.39 -6.66 6.46
N LEU A 221 12.95 -7.84 6.90
CA LEU A 221 13.77 -8.78 7.69
C LEU A 221 15.02 -9.21 6.92
N ARG A 222 14.87 -9.53 5.63
CA ARG A 222 15.99 -9.94 4.78
C ARG A 222 17.01 -8.81 4.57
N LEU A 223 16.55 -7.56 4.41
CA LEU A 223 17.42 -6.38 4.35
C LEU A 223 18.15 -6.11 5.67
N ARG A 224 17.60 -6.60 6.79
CA ARG A 224 18.25 -6.67 8.11
C ARG A 224 19.05 -7.96 8.32
N ASN A 225 19.18 -8.81 7.31
CA ASN A 225 19.83 -10.12 7.42
C ASN A 225 19.32 -10.96 8.61
N GLU A 226 18.02 -10.83 8.92
CA GLU A 226 17.32 -11.58 9.97
C GLU A 226 16.58 -12.78 9.36
N GLU A 227 16.24 -13.76 10.22
CA GLU A 227 15.44 -14.90 9.81
C GLU A 227 14.02 -14.47 9.41
N LEU A 228 13.56 -15.04 8.30
CA LEU A 228 12.21 -14.88 7.79
C LEU A 228 11.17 -15.36 8.82
N LEU A 229 9.95 -14.86 8.71
CA LEU A 229 8.81 -15.38 9.46
C LEU A 229 8.48 -16.80 9.01
N THR A 230 8.20 -17.67 9.97
CA THR A 230 7.53 -18.96 9.73
C THR A 230 6.01 -18.79 9.71
N ASP A 231 5.30 -19.74 9.10
CA ASP A 231 3.83 -19.70 9.01
C ASP A 231 3.16 -19.63 10.40
N ASP A 232 3.76 -20.24 11.42
CA ASP A 232 3.22 -20.20 12.78
C ASP A 232 3.49 -18.89 13.52
N GLU A 233 4.37 -18.02 13.01
CA GLU A 233 4.57 -16.66 13.52
C GLU A 233 3.54 -15.68 12.94
N ILE A 234 2.96 -15.97 11.77
CA ILE A 234 1.97 -15.11 11.11
C ILE A 234 0.58 -15.36 11.70
N LYS A 235 -0.09 -14.28 12.12
CA LYS A 235 -1.41 -14.31 12.78
C LYS A 235 -2.35 -13.31 12.11
N LYS A 236 -3.34 -13.82 11.37
CA LYS A 236 -4.49 -13.03 10.93
C LYS A 236 -5.38 -12.70 12.13
N VAL A 237 -5.81 -11.45 12.26
CA VAL A 237 -6.55 -10.89 13.40
C VAL A 237 -7.90 -10.36 12.95
#